data_AF-Q6NG75-F1
#
_entry.id   AF-Q6NG75-F1
#
_cell.length_a   1.000
_cell.length_b   1.000
_cell.length_c   1.000
_cell.angle_alpha   90.00
_cell.angle_beta   90.00
_cell.angle_gamma   90.00
#
_symmetry.space_group_name_H-M   'P 1'
#
loop_
_entity.id
_entity.type
_entity.pdbx_description
1 polymer ?
#
loop_
_entity_poly.entity_id
_entity_poly.type
_entity_poly.pdbx_seq_one_letter_code
_entity_poly.pdbx_strand_id
1 'polypeptide(L)'
;MKSLKQLSVVVAVCTSISLAGTGVAGANVFHGHWIGGRIEEAYHRLGGWNTFGDATTDERIAKNNGRFQVFAKDSSIYWHAGVDNGIAHQVGGRIRNKWGDLGWEGAALGYPITDELKTPDGVGRFNHFQGGSIYWSPDTDAHQVWGGIRDKWG
;
A
#
# COMPACT_ATOMS: atom_id res chain seq x y z
N MET A 1 -27.33 69.74 12.34
CA MET A 1 -27.55 69.26 10.95
C MET A 1 -26.25 68.71 10.38
N LYS A 2 -26.07 67.39 10.33
CA LYS A 2 -25.12 66.74 9.42
C LYS A 2 -25.79 65.45 8.92
N SER A 3 -25.85 65.34 7.60
CA SER A 3 -26.65 64.40 6.82
C SER A 3 -25.99 63.02 6.73
N LEU A 4 -26.82 61.98 6.79
CA LEU A 4 -26.56 60.60 6.37
C LEU A 4 -26.82 60.45 4.85
N LYS A 5 -25.91 59.83 4.10
CA LYS A 5 -26.07 59.08 2.83
C LYS A 5 -24.78 58.24 2.63
N GLN A 6 -24.70 57.01 2.12
CA GLN A 6 -25.61 55.93 1.73
C GLN A 6 -24.77 54.61 1.69
N LEU A 7 -25.40 53.44 1.85
CA LEU A 7 -24.78 52.10 1.76
C LEU A 7 -24.34 51.73 0.33
N SER A 8 -23.33 50.87 0.20
CA SER A 8 -23.22 49.90 -0.90
C SER A 8 -22.55 48.63 -0.39
N VAL A 9 -23.32 47.54 -0.29
CA VAL A 9 -22.81 46.18 -0.04
C VAL A 9 -22.60 45.54 -1.41
N VAL A 10 -21.35 45.20 -1.72
CA VAL A 10 -21.02 44.46 -2.94
C VAL A 10 -21.16 42.97 -2.63
N VAL A 11 -22.15 42.32 -3.25
CA VAL A 11 -22.27 40.85 -3.23
C VAL A 11 -21.36 40.30 -4.34
N ALA A 12 -20.28 39.63 -3.96
CA ALA A 12 -19.45 38.88 -4.89
C ALA A 12 -20.13 37.54 -5.21
N VAL A 13 -20.59 37.37 -6.45
CA VAL A 13 -21.04 36.08 -6.97
C VAL A 13 -19.80 35.31 -7.40
N CYS A 14 -19.42 34.28 -6.63
CA CYS A 14 -18.38 33.32 -7.01
C CYS A 14 -18.96 32.28 -7.97
N THR A 15 -18.80 32.49 -9.28
CA THR A 15 -19.03 31.45 -10.28
C THR A 15 -17.85 30.47 -10.24
N SER A 16 -18.06 29.27 -9.69
CA SER A 16 -17.05 28.21 -9.73
C SER A 16 -16.96 27.62 -11.13
N ILE A 17 -15.85 27.89 -11.82
CA ILE A 17 -15.42 27.07 -12.95
C ILE A 17 -14.87 25.76 -12.37
N SER A 18 -15.54 24.64 -12.66
CA SER A 18 -14.99 23.32 -12.39
C SER A 18 -13.90 23.03 -13.43
N LEU A 19 -12.62 23.10 -13.03
CA LEU A 19 -11.55 22.44 -13.79
C LEU A 19 -11.63 20.94 -13.52
N ALA A 20 -11.67 20.16 -14.60
CA ALA A 20 -11.51 18.71 -14.56
C ALA A 20 -10.19 18.36 -13.85
N GLY A 21 -10.26 17.45 -12.87
CA GLY A 21 -9.16 17.08 -12.00
C GLY A 21 -7.96 16.55 -12.78
N THR A 22 -6.84 17.25 -12.67
CA THR A 22 -5.51 16.66 -12.75
C THR A 22 -5.04 16.47 -11.31
N GLY A 23 -4.50 15.28 -11.02
CA GLY A 23 -4.36 14.75 -9.66
C GLY A 23 -3.84 15.74 -8.63
N VAL A 24 -4.51 15.81 -7.48
CA VAL A 24 -3.91 16.40 -6.29
C VAL A 24 -2.70 15.55 -5.94
N ALA A 25 -1.50 16.12 -6.06
CA ALA A 25 -0.33 15.58 -5.36
C ALA A 25 -0.67 15.67 -3.87
N GLY A 26 -1.15 14.56 -3.31
CA GLY A 26 -1.46 14.43 -1.89
C GLY A 26 -0.19 14.76 -1.11
N ALA A 27 -0.31 15.61 -0.10
CA ALA A 27 0.81 15.90 0.79
C ALA A 27 1.24 14.57 1.44
N ASN A 28 2.48 14.14 1.18
CA ASN A 28 3.05 12.93 1.75
C ASN A 28 2.76 12.85 3.26
N VAL A 29 2.51 11.66 3.78
CA VAL A 29 2.24 11.44 5.20
C VAL A 29 3.56 11.29 5.94
N PHE A 30 3.75 12.04 7.03
CA PHE A 30 4.93 11.90 7.89
C PHE A 30 4.59 11.13 9.17
N HIS A 31 5.06 9.89 9.26
CA HIS A 31 5.03 9.08 10.48
C HIS A 31 6.42 8.45 10.66
N GLY A 32 7.36 9.21 11.22
CA GLY A 32 8.79 8.86 11.27
C GLY A 32 9.53 9.15 9.97
N HIS A 33 8.99 8.69 8.84
CA HIS A 33 9.47 8.95 7.48
C HIS A 33 8.33 9.38 6.56
N TRP A 34 8.66 9.98 5.41
CA TRP A 34 7.67 10.35 4.40
C TRP A 34 7.15 9.10 3.68
N ILE A 35 5.83 9.00 3.59
CA ILE A 35 5.09 7.96 2.86
C ILE A 35 4.33 8.67 1.74
N GLY A 36 4.55 8.27 0.48
CA GLY A 36 3.96 8.94 -0.68
C GLY A 36 3.50 7.97 -1.78
N GLY A 37 2.82 8.53 -2.78
CA GLY A 37 2.43 7.81 -4.01
C GLY A 37 1.61 6.54 -3.77
N ARG A 38 1.91 5.48 -4.52
CA ARG A 38 1.16 4.21 -4.46
C ARG A 38 1.30 3.49 -3.13
N ILE A 39 2.43 3.68 -2.43
CA ILE A 39 2.63 3.10 -1.10
C ILE A 39 1.73 3.80 -0.08
N GLU A 40 1.59 5.12 -0.16
CA GLU A 40 0.65 5.89 0.67
C GLU A 40 -0.81 5.48 0.43
N GLU A 41 -1.19 5.28 -0.85
CA GLU A 41 -2.53 4.79 -1.18
C GLU A 41 -2.84 3.46 -0.49
N ALA A 42 -1.91 2.50 -0.55
CA ALA A 42 -2.07 1.21 0.14
C ALA A 42 -2.06 1.36 1.66
N TYR A 43 -1.21 2.22 2.21
CA TYR A 43 -1.17 2.54 3.63
C TYR A 43 -2.55 3.01 4.13
N HIS A 44 -3.17 3.98 3.46
CA HIS A 44 -4.50 4.47 3.82
C HIS A 44 -5.58 3.41 3.59
N ARG A 45 -5.52 2.69 2.46
CA ARG A 45 -6.48 1.62 2.09
C ARG A 45 -6.59 0.54 3.16
N LEU A 46 -5.51 0.25 3.86
CA LEU A 46 -5.42 -0.84 4.84
C LEU A 46 -5.50 -0.37 6.30
N GLY A 47 -5.90 0.89 6.55
CA GLY A 47 -6.15 1.41 7.90
C GLY A 47 -5.04 2.28 8.49
N GLY A 48 -4.01 2.59 7.71
CA GLY A 48 -2.98 3.57 8.03
C GLY A 48 -2.23 3.26 9.32
N TRP A 49 -2.02 4.28 10.15
CA TRP A 49 -1.14 4.20 11.33
C TRP A 49 -1.56 3.12 12.32
N ASN A 50 -2.86 2.88 12.48
CA ASN A 50 -3.35 1.82 13.37
C ASN A 50 -2.92 0.42 12.90
N THR A 51 -2.74 0.22 11.60
CA THR A 51 -2.33 -1.05 11.01
C THR A 51 -0.82 -1.19 10.95
N PHE A 52 -0.12 -0.14 10.54
CA PHE A 52 1.31 -0.19 10.18
C PHE A 52 2.24 0.39 11.25
N GLY A 53 1.75 1.34 12.05
CA GLY A 53 2.58 2.21 12.86
C GLY A 53 3.42 3.16 11.99
N ASP A 54 4.49 3.67 12.57
CA ASP A 54 5.40 4.58 11.89
C ASP A 54 6.17 3.86 10.76
N ALA A 55 6.43 4.58 9.67
CA ALA A 55 7.43 4.16 8.71
C ALA A 55 8.81 4.20 9.38
N THR A 56 9.61 3.17 9.14
CA THR A 56 10.96 3.01 9.73
C THR A 56 12.07 3.30 8.74
N THR A 57 11.72 3.48 7.47
CA THR A 57 12.63 3.87 6.39
C THR A 57 11.93 4.86 5.49
N ASP A 58 12.70 5.66 4.75
CA ASP A 58 12.16 6.32 3.54
C ASP A 58 11.72 5.26 2.51
N GLU A 59 11.00 5.68 1.48
CA GLU A 59 10.74 4.83 0.32
C GLU A 59 12.08 4.42 -0.32
N ARG A 60 12.28 3.11 -0.50
CA ARG A 60 13.51 2.53 -1.06
C ARG A 60 13.26 1.90 -2.41
N ILE A 61 14.31 1.86 -3.23
CA ILE A 61 14.30 1.17 -4.52
C ILE A 61 14.33 -0.34 -4.27
N ALA A 62 13.34 -1.05 -4.82
CA ALA A 62 13.33 -2.51 -4.95
C ALA A 62 13.88 -2.95 -6.32
N LYS A 63 14.05 -4.26 -6.56
CA LYS A 63 14.53 -4.76 -7.86
C LYS A 63 13.63 -4.33 -9.02
N ASN A 64 14.14 -4.40 -10.25
CA ASN A 64 13.36 -4.10 -11.47
C ASN A 64 12.66 -2.72 -11.45
N ASN A 65 13.22 -1.76 -10.72
CA ASN A 65 12.67 -0.41 -10.56
C ASN A 65 11.34 -0.34 -9.78
N GLY A 66 11.04 -1.31 -8.91
CA GLY A 66 9.98 -1.15 -7.92
C GLY A 66 10.38 -0.25 -6.75
N ARG A 67 9.45 -0.13 -5.81
CA ARG A 67 9.61 0.64 -4.57
C ARG A 67 9.07 -0.16 -3.40
N PHE A 68 9.61 0.08 -2.22
CA PHE A 68 9.07 -0.48 -0.99
C PHE A 68 9.36 0.41 0.20
N GLN A 69 8.56 0.23 1.25
CA GLN A 69 8.77 0.89 2.53
C GLN A 69 8.46 -0.08 3.67
N VAL A 70 9.19 0.06 4.79
CA VAL A 70 9.07 -0.81 5.97
C VAL A 70 8.43 -0.03 7.11
N PHE A 71 7.56 -0.69 7.86
CA PHE A 71 6.75 -0.09 8.92
C PHE A 71 6.97 -0.82 10.25
N ALA A 72 6.73 -0.10 11.36
CA ALA A 72 7.07 -0.54 12.71
C ALA A 72 6.34 -1.82 13.16
N LYS A 73 5.14 -2.09 12.64
CA LYS A 73 4.34 -3.29 12.98
C LYS A 73 4.68 -4.49 12.10
N ASP A 74 5.97 -4.81 11.99
CA ASP A 74 6.51 -5.97 11.25
C ASP A 74 5.88 -6.17 9.86
N SER A 75 5.78 -5.08 9.12
CA SER A 75 5.12 -5.05 7.81
C SER A 75 5.86 -4.17 6.84
N SER A 76 5.64 -4.45 5.56
CA SER A 76 6.18 -3.67 4.46
C SER A 76 5.17 -3.57 3.34
N ILE A 77 5.20 -2.47 2.61
CA ILE A 77 4.36 -2.28 1.42
C ILE A 77 5.31 -2.20 0.22
N TYR A 78 5.02 -3.00 -0.80
CA TYR A 78 5.81 -3.09 -2.03
C TYR A 78 4.97 -2.62 -3.22
N TRP A 79 5.63 -1.96 -4.16
CA TRP A 79 5.04 -1.44 -5.38
C TRP A 79 5.94 -1.72 -6.58
N HIS A 80 5.33 -2.01 -7.73
CA HIS A 80 6.01 -2.04 -9.01
C HIS A 80 5.05 -1.66 -10.14
N ALA A 81 5.46 -0.75 -11.03
CA ALA A 81 4.59 -0.19 -12.08
C ALA A 81 3.96 -1.24 -13.02
N GLY A 82 4.72 -2.29 -13.36
CA GLY A 82 4.29 -3.37 -14.25
C GLY A 82 3.61 -4.56 -13.55
N VAL A 83 3.34 -4.49 -12.25
CA VAL A 83 2.72 -5.58 -11.48
C VAL A 83 1.36 -5.13 -10.99
N ASP A 84 0.34 -5.97 -11.20
CA ASP A 84 -1.03 -5.74 -10.75
C ASP A 84 -1.53 -4.30 -10.99
N ASN A 85 -1.42 -3.82 -12.23
CA ASN A 85 -1.81 -2.46 -12.63
C ASN A 85 -1.15 -1.32 -11.81
N GLY A 86 0.03 -1.59 -11.23
CA GLY A 86 0.76 -0.63 -10.40
C GLY A 86 0.13 -0.41 -9.02
N ILE A 87 -0.63 -1.38 -8.50
CA ILE A 87 -1.15 -1.36 -7.14
C ILE A 87 -0.02 -1.79 -6.19
N ALA A 88 0.07 -1.10 -5.04
CA ALA A 88 0.99 -1.48 -3.98
C ALA A 88 0.30 -2.44 -2.99
N HIS A 89 1.05 -3.43 -2.54
CA HIS A 89 0.56 -4.53 -1.72
C HIS A 89 1.37 -4.70 -0.44
N GLN A 90 0.67 -4.98 0.66
CA GLN A 90 1.26 -5.23 1.96
C GLN A 90 1.69 -6.70 2.12
N VAL A 91 2.86 -6.90 2.71
CA VAL A 91 3.36 -8.20 3.17
C VAL A 91 3.96 -8.04 4.57
N GLY A 92 3.60 -8.92 5.51
CA GLY A 92 4.00 -8.82 6.91
C GLY A 92 4.40 -10.15 7.55
N GLY A 93 4.92 -10.04 8.77
CA GLY A 93 5.15 -11.16 9.67
C GLY A 93 5.95 -12.32 9.07
N ARG A 94 5.48 -13.54 9.37
CA ARG A 94 6.11 -14.80 8.94
C ARG A 94 6.10 -14.98 7.42
N ILE A 95 5.09 -14.47 6.73
CA ILE A 95 5.02 -14.50 5.28
C ILE A 95 6.15 -13.66 4.68
N ARG A 96 6.33 -12.43 5.19
CA ARG A 96 7.42 -11.54 4.78
C ARG A 96 8.79 -12.15 5.04
N ASN A 97 8.99 -12.76 6.21
CA ASN A 97 10.26 -13.42 6.55
C ASN A 97 10.55 -14.57 5.58
N LYS A 98 9.54 -15.42 5.32
CA LYS A 98 9.69 -16.53 4.36
C LYS A 98 9.97 -16.03 2.96
N TRP A 99 9.29 -14.99 2.49
CA TRP A 99 9.58 -14.39 1.19
C TRP A 99 11.00 -13.85 1.11
N GLY A 100 11.51 -13.29 2.21
CA GLY A 100 12.90 -12.86 2.31
C GLY A 100 13.92 -13.98 2.21
N ASP A 101 13.68 -15.11 2.90
CA ASP A 101 14.51 -16.31 2.81
C ASP A 101 14.56 -16.88 1.38
N LEU A 102 13.50 -16.63 0.61
CA LEU A 102 13.36 -17.07 -0.78
C LEU A 102 13.96 -16.08 -1.79
N GLY A 103 14.51 -14.96 -1.33
CA GLY A 103 15.20 -13.98 -2.19
C GLY A 103 14.35 -12.77 -2.60
N TRP A 104 13.26 -12.49 -1.87
CA TRP A 104 12.39 -11.31 -2.06
C TRP A 104 11.84 -11.20 -3.49
N GLU A 105 11.62 -9.98 -3.97
CA GLU A 105 11.09 -9.69 -5.31
C GLU A 105 12.06 -10.04 -6.45
N GLY A 106 13.33 -10.31 -6.13
CA GLY A 106 14.37 -10.65 -7.10
C GLY A 106 14.41 -12.13 -7.47
N ALA A 107 13.67 -12.96 -6.75
CA ALA A 107 13.61 -14.40 -6.97
C ALA A 107 12.31 -14.80 -7.66
N ALA A 108 12.07 -16.11 -7.75
CA ALA A 108 11.03 -16.64 -8.62
C ALA A 108 9.59 -16.30 -8.17
N LEU A 109 9.34 -15.86 -6.92
CA LEU A 109 8.02 -15.37 -6.50
C LEU A 109 7.70 -14.00 -7.10
N GLY A 110 8.72 -13.15 -7.28
CA GLY A 110 8.53 -11.77 -7.70
C GLY A 110 7.79 -10.92 -6.65
N TYR A 111 7.09 -9.90 -7.13
CA TYR A 111 6.33 -8.97 -6.31
C TYR A 111 5.01 -9.56 -5.79
N PRO A 112 4.51 -9.08 -4.64
CA PRO A 112 3.14 -9.38 -4.20
C PRO A 112 2.10 -8.81 -5.17
N ILE A 113 1.00 -9.55 -5.35
CA ILE A 113 -0.17 -9.18 -6.15
C ILE A 113 -1.46 -9.13 -5.32
N THR A 114 -1.36 -9.41 -4.02
CA THR A 114 -2.41 -9.16 -3.03
C THR A 114 -1.77 -8.61 -1.77
N ASP A 115 -2.56 -7.88 -0.99
CA ASP A 115 -2.30 -7.67 0.44
C ASP A 115 -2.36 -9.00 1.20
N GLU A 116 -1.97 -8.98 2.47
CA GLU A 116 -2.08 -10.17 3.33
C GLU A 116 -3.55 -10.44 3.68
N LEU A 117 -4.06 -11.57 3.21
CA LEU A 117 -5.45 -12.01 3.38
C LEU A 117 -5.55 -13.13 4.41
N LYS A 118 -6.74 -13.31 4.98
CA LYS A 118 -7.05 -14.46 5.83
C LYS A 118 -7.39 -15.67 4.97
N THR A 119 -6.99 -16.86 5.40
CA THR A 119 -7.47 -18.11 4.81
C THR A 119 -8.99 -18.29 5.05
N PRO A 120 -9.69 -19.13 4.27
CA PRO A 120 -11.14 -19.31 4.39
C PRO A 120 -11.61 -19.79 5.77
N ASP A 121 -10.77 -20.54 6.50
CA ASP A 121 -11.02 -20.98 7.87
C ASP A 121 -10.77 -19.89 8.92
N GLY A 122 -10.20 -18.74 8.53
CA GLY A 122 -9.90 -17.60 9.38
C GLY A 122 -8.69 -17.77 10.31
N VAL A 123 -8.00 -18.92 10.26
CA VAL A 123 -6.88 -19.25 11.16
C VAL A 123 -5.55 -18.77 10.59
N GLY A 124 -5.31 -19.08 9.31
CA GLY A 124 -4.09 -18.74 8.60
C GLY A 124 -4.17 -17.40 7.88
N ARG A 125 -3.04 -17.06 7.26
CA ARG A 125 -2.89 -15.88 6.40
C ARG A 125 -2.13 -16.22 5.14
N PHE A 126 -2.30 -15.43 4.08
CA PHE A 126 -1.54 -15.63 2.85
C PHE A 126 -1.35 -14.34 2.06
N ASN A 127 -0.32 -14.35 1.23
CA ASN A 127 -0.16 -13.40 0.12
C ASN A 127 0.00 -14.19 -1.18
N HIS A 128 -0.58 -13.67 -2.26
CA HIS A 128 -0.22 -14.08 -3.60
C HIS A 128 0.91 -13.19 -4.12
N PHE A 129 1.79 -13.80 -4.90
CA PHE A 129 2.90 -13.19 -5.62
C PHE A 129 2.79 -13.55 -7.10
N GLN A 130 3.57 -12.87 -7.96
CA GLN A 130 3.56 -13.14 -9.40
C GLN A 130 3.79 -14.62 -9.73
N GLY A 131 4.73 -15.28 -9.04
CA GLY A 131 5.14 -16.66 -9.30
C GLY A 131 4.53 -17.73 -8.39
N GLY A 132 3.70 -17.35 -7.41
CA GLY A 132 3.21 -18.31 -6.42
C GLY A 132 2.47 -17.65 -5.25
N SER A 133 2.34 -18.39 -4.17
CA SER A 133 1.68 -17.92 -2.94
C SER A 133 2.53 -18.31 -1.74
N ILE A 134 2.42 -17.56 -0.66
CA ILE A 134 2.91 -18.01 0.65
C ILE A 134 1.73 -18.02 1.60
N TYR A 135 1.52 -19.17 2.25
CA TYR A 135 0.53 -19.38 3.29
C TYR A 135 1.24 -19.53 4.62
N TRP A 136 0.67 -18.96 5.66
CA TRP A 136 1.10 -19.12 7.04
C TRP A 136 -0.07 -19.64 7.87
N SER A 137 0.23 -20.55 8.79
CA SER A 137 -0.66 -20.97 9.86
C SER A 137 0.13 -21.09 11.17
N PRO A 138 -0.52 -21.00 12.33
CA PRO A 138 0.17 -21.20 13.61
C PRO A 138 0.80 -22.60 13.74
N ASP A 139 0.21 -23.62 13.10
CA ASP A 139 0.62 -25.01 13.25
C ASP A 139 1.80 -25.39 12.35
N THR A 140 1.87 -24.79 11.16
CA THR A 140 2.85 -25.17 10.12
C THR A 140 3.89 -24.09 9.86
N ASP A 141 3.70 -22.87 10.35
CA ASP A 141 4.47 -21.68 9.93
C ASP A 141 4.31 -21.41 8.41
N ALA A 142 5.14 -20.50 7.87
CA ALA A 142 5.02 -19.99 6.50
C ALA A 142 5.61 -20.94 5.45
N HIS A 143 4.76 -21.36 4.53
CA HIS A 143 5.10 -22.23 3.41
C HIS A 143 4.75 -21.62 2.06
N GLN A 144 5.64 -21.84 1.11
CA GLN A 144 5.49 -21.39 -0.27
C GLN A 144 4.76 -22.44 -1.11
N VAL A 145 3.89 -22.00 -2.01
CA VAL A 145 3.14 -22.83 -2.95
C VAL A 145 3.35 -22.30 -4.36
N TRP A 146 3.79 -23.16 -5.28
CA TRP A 146 4.27 -22.76 -6.62
C TRP A 146 3.73 -23.69 -7.72
N GLY A 147 3.75 -23.18 -8.96
CA GLY A 147 3.55 -23.97 -10.18
C GLY A 147 2.22 -24.72 -10.23
N GLY A 148 2.20 -25.92 -10.85
CA GLY A 148 0.99 -26.73 -11.03
C GLY A 148 0.33 -27.21 -9.74
N ILE A 149 0.99 -27.06 -8.59
CA ILE A 149 0.34 -27.24 -7.29
C ILE A 149 -0.62 -26.06 -7.05
N ARG A 150 -0.22 -24.81 -7.31
CA ARG A 150 -1.12 -23.65 -7.20
C ARG A 150 -2.33 -23.79 -8.13
N ASP A 151 -2.13 -24.24 -9.37
CA ASP A 151 -3.24 -24.41 -10.33
C ASP A 151 -4.26 -25.46 -9.88
N LYS A 152 -3.88 -26.36 -8.96
CA LYS A 152 -4.78 -27.36 -8.36
C LYS A 152 -5.51 -26.85 -7.11
N TRP A 153 -5.08 -25.74 -6.52
CA TRP A 153 -5.65 -25.14 -5.30
C TRP A 153 -6.24 -23.73 -5.51
N GLY A 154 -6.14 -23.18 -6.72
CA GLY A 154 -6.67 -21.86 -7.11
C GLY A 154 -8.09 -21.89 -7.64
#